data_AF-A0A167G7A2-F1
#
_entry.id   AF-A0A167G7A2-F1
#
_cell.length_a   1.000
_cell.length_b   1.000
_cell.length_c   1.000
_cell.angle_alpha   90.00
_cell.angle_beta   90.00
_cell.angle_gamma   90.00
#
_symmetry.space_group_name_H-M   'P 1'
#
loop_
_entity.id
_entity.type
_entity.pdbx_description
1 polymer ?
#
loop_
_entity_poly.entity_id
_entity_poly.type
_entity_poly.pdbx_seq_one_letter_code
_entity_poly.pdbx_strand_id
1 'polypeptide(L)' 'MNKPPSVDQAPPYIKLAVDLIMLLEQNEIPPQQVLDALEIVKQDYQQKAISELEQKD' A
#
# COMPACT_ATOMS: atom_id res chain seq x y z
N MET A 1 10.33 23.10 17.91
CA MET A 1 9.69 22.67 16.66
C MET A 1 9.67 21.15 16.65
N ASN A 2 8.51 20.53 16.83
CA ASN A 2 8.37 19.08 16.68
C ASN A 2 8.30 18.77 15.19
N LYS A 3 9.45 18.46 14.58
CA LYS A 3 9.50 17.95 13.21
C LYS A 3 8.75 16.60 13.23
N PRO A 4 7.70 16.38 12.44
CA PRO A 4 7.14 15.04 12.29
C PRO A 4 8.29 14.13 11.83
N PRO A 5 8.38 12.87 12.31
CA PRO A 5 9.42 11.95 11.87
C PRO A 5 9.47 11.97 10.35
N SER A 6 10.66 12.18 9.78
CA SER A 6 10.76 12.23 8.31
C SER A 6 10.28 10.90 7.75
N VAL A 7 9.68 10.93 6.56
CA VAL A 7 9.21 9.71 5.87
C VAL A 7 10.33 8.67 5.79
N ASP A 8 11.59 9.09 5.74
CA ASP A 8 12.78 8.24 5.76
C ASP A 8 12.91 7.34 7.00
N GLN A 9 12.27 7.68 8.12
CA GLN A 9 12.27 6.90 9.35
C GLN A 9 10.99 6.06 9.53
N ALA A 10 10.03 6.17 8.61
CA ALA A 10 8.78 5.44 8.72
C ALA A 10 8.97 3.93 8.46
N PRO A 11 8.09 3.07 9.04
CA PRO A 11 8.06 1.65 8.71
C PRO A 11 7.93 1.41 7.20
N PRO A 12 8.44 0.28 6.66
CA PRO A 12 8.42 0.00 5.22
C PRO A 12 7.04 0.11 4.58
N TYR A 13 5.99 -0.35 5.26
CA TYR A 13 4.62 -0.30 4.74
C TYR A 13 4.07 1.14 4.63
N ILE A 14 4.49 2.05 5.53
CA ILE A 14 4.11 3.46 5.45
C ILE A 14 4.79 4.12 4.26
N LYS A 15 6.09 3.86 4.05
CA LYS A 15 6.82 4.37 2.88
C LYS A 15 6.18 3.90 1.58
N LEU A 16 5.88 2.61 1.48
CA LEU A 16 5.18 2.04 0.33
C LEU A 16 3.83 2.70 0.07
N ALA A 17 3.04 2.96 1.12
CA ALA A 17 1.77 3.66 0.97
C ALA A 17 1.96 5.09 0.43
N VAL A 18 2.97 5.82 0.92
CA VAL A 18 3.31 7.17 0.42
C VAL A 18 3.72 7.12 -1.06
N ASP A 19 4.60 6.19 -1.43
CA ASP A 19 5.07 6.04 -2.82
C ASP A 19 3.90 5.69 -3.77
N LEU A 20 2.99 4.81 -3.33
CA LEU A 20 1.79 4.46 -4.09
C LEU A 20 0.86 5.66 -4.26
N ILE A 21 0.62 6.44 -3.20
CA ILE A 21 -0.21 7.66 -3.30
C ILE A 21 0.41 8.64 -4.29
N MET A 22 1.73 8.89 -4.18
CA MET A 22 2.43 9.78 -5.12
C MET A 22 2.30 9.31 -6.57
N LEU A 23 2.40 8.00 -6.83
CA LEU A 23 2.23 7.45 -8.17
C LEU A 23 0.81 7.67 -8.70
N LEU A 24 -0.20 7.41 -7.88
CA LEU A 24 -1.61 7.54 -8.26
C LEU A 24 -2.01 8.99 -8.52
N GLU A 25 -1.50 9.92 -7.71
CA GLU A 25 -1.67 11.36 -7.89
C GLU A 25 -1.02 11.85 -9.19
N GLN A 26 0.21 11.40 -9.49
CA GLN A 26 0.91 11.74 -10.74
C GLN A 26 0.18 11.27 -12.00
N ASN A 27 -0.62 10.20 -11.89
CA ASN A 27 -1.44 9.68 -12.97
C ASN A 27 -2.87 10.24 -12.97
N GLU A 28 -3.16 11.21 -12.10
CA GLU A 28 -4.46 11.88 -11.98
C GLU A 28 -5.65 10.90 -11.80
N ILE A 29 -5.40 9.77 -11.12
CA ILE A 29 -6.43 8.75 -10.93
C ILE A 29 -7.48 9.24 -9.92
N PRO A 30 -8.78 9.21 -10.25
CA PRO A 30 -9.82 9.63 -9.32
C PRO A 30 -9.81 8.82 -8.02
N PRO A 31 -10.04 9.44 -6.84
CA PRO A 31 -9.98 8.74 -5.55
C PRO A 31 -10.88 7.50 -5.47
N GLN A 32 -12.09 7.55 -6.04
CA GLN A 32 -12.99 6.39 -6.03
C GLN A 32 -12.41 5.21 -6.82
N GLN A 33 -11.82 5.49 -7.99
CA GLN A 33 -11.17 4.48 -8.81
C GLN A 33 -9.93 3.89 -8.13
N VAL A 34 -9.18 4.71 -7.39
CA VAL A 34 -8.09 4.25 -6.52
C VAL A 34 -8.60 3.29 -5.46
N LEU A 35 -9.66 3.66 -4.73
CA LEU A 35 -10.21 2.84 -3.65
C LEU A 35 -10.73 1.49 -4.16
N ASP A 36 -11.44 1.48 -5.29
CA ASP A 36 -11.94 0.25 -5.91
C ASP A 36 -10.77 -0.67 -6.34
N ALA A 37 -9.71 -0.10 -6.92
CA ALA A 37 -8.52 -0.86 -7.30
C ALA A 37 -7.74 -1.39 -6.07
N LEU A 38 -7.64 -0.60 -4.99
CA LEU A 38 -6.95 -1.02 -3.78
C LEU A 38 -7.67 -2.16 -3.06
N GLU A 39 -9.00 -2.24 -3.13
CA GLU A 39 -9.74 -3.39 -2.59
C GLU A 39 -9.42 -4.68 -3.37
N ILE A 40 -9.32 -4.61 -4.70
CA ILE A 40 -8.89 -5.76 -5.52
C ILE A 40 -7.46 -6.18 -5.16
N VAL A 41 -6.52 -5.23 -5.08
CA VAL A 41 -5.13 -5.50 -4.71
C VAL A 41 -5.05 -6.15 -3.33
N LYS A 42 -5.77 -5.62 -2.34
CA LYS A 42 -5.82 -6.17 -1.00
C LYS A 42 -6.32 -7.63 -1.00
N GLN A 43 -7.39 -7.93 -1.73
CA GLN A 43 -7.93 -9.29 -1.83
C GLN A 43 -6.95 -10.27 -2.48
N ASP A 44 -6.19 -9.85 -3.49
CA ASP A 44 -5.14 -10.66 -4.13
C ASP A 44 -4.00 -10.98 -3.16
N TYR A 45 -3.49 -9.98 -2.42
CA TYR A 45 -2.43 -10.20 -1.43
C TYR A 45 -2.90 -11.01 -0.21
N GLN A 46 -4.17 -10.89 0.19
CA GLN A 46 -4.75 -11.76 1.23
C GLN A 46 -4.74 -13.23 0.80
N GLN A 47 -5.13 -13.52 -0.45
CA GLN A 47 -5.08 -14.88 -0.99
C GLN A 47 -3.65 -15.40 -1.05
N LYS A 48 -2.70 -14.60 -1.53
CA LYS A 48 -1.28 -14.97 -1.56
C LYS A 48 -0.73 -15.26 -0.16
N ALA A 49 -1.06 -14.44 0.83
CA ALA A 49 -0.63 -14.65 2.22
C ALA A 49 -1.18 -15.96 2.81
N ILE A 50 -2.43 -16.33 2.47
CA ILE A 50 -3.01 -17.63 2.86
C ILE A 50 -2.25 -18.76 2.19
N SER A 51 -2.03 -18.69 0.87
CA SER A 51 -1.27 -19.71 0.14
C SER A 51 0.17 -19.87 0.63
N GLU A 52 0.84 -18.78 1.04
CA GLU A 52 2.18 -18.83 1.64
C GLU A 52 2.20 -19.50 3.02
N LEU A 53 1.09 -19.46 3.76
CA LEU A 53 0.94 -20.19 5.03
C LEU A 53 0.70 -21.68 4.77
N GLU A 54 -0.13 -22.02 3.78
CA GLU A 54 -0.43 -23.42 3.41
C GLU A 54 0.78 -24.16 2.81
N GLN A 55 1.74 -23.45 2.23
CA GLN A 55 2.98 -24.03 1.68
C GLN A 55 4.11 -24.20 2.71
N LYS A 56 3.88 -23.82 3.98
CA LYS A 56 4.87 -23.95 5.06
C LYS A 56 4.67 -25.20 5.94
N ASP A 57 3.65 -26.00 5.63
CA ASP A 57 3.40 -27.33 6.22
C ASP A 57 3.96 -28.46 5.33
#